data_AF-A0A3C1ZIW1-F1
#
_entry.id   AF-A0A3C1ZIW1-F1
#
_cell.length_a   1.000
_cell.length_b   1.000
_cell.length_c   1.000
_cell.angle_alpha   90.00
_cell.angle_beta   90.00
_cell.angle_gamma   90.00
#
_symmetry.space_group_name_H-M   'P 1'
#
loop_
_entity.id
_entity.type
_entity.pdbx_description
1 polymer ?
#
loop_
_entity_poly.entity_id
_entity_poly.type
_entity_poly.pdbx_seq_one_letter_code
_entity_poly.pdbx_strand_id
1 'polypeptide(L)'
;MLILFPQGPASVAIYILAFADGLSSLVGKTIGRIRLPLTRGKSLEGSITCFICSFLPSYMISGRVGASLVIAFVSTLVEAAPTKDWDNILLPLAAGATAMVLGI
;
A
#
# COMPACT_ATOMS: atom_id res chain seq x y z
N MET A 1 12.67 3.47 -7.35
CA MET A 1 12.71 2.58 -6.17
C MET A 1 14.03 1.86 -6.02
N LEU A 2 14.52 1.13 -7.03
CA LEU A 2 15.82 0.42 -6.97
C LEU A 2 17.05 1.30 -6.69
N ILE A 3 16.99 2.61 -6.96
CA ILE A 3 18.08 3.57 -6.65
C ILE A 3 17.93 4.14 -5.22
N LEU A 4 16.72 4.12 -4.65
CA LEU A 4 16.39 4.69 -3.35
C LEU A 4 16.47 3.67 -2.20
N PHE A 5 16.30 2.38 -2.51
CA PHE A 5 16.17 1.33 -1.52
C PHE A 5 16.96 0.07 -1.88
N PRO A 6 17.41 -0.72 -0.88
CA PRO A 6 18.00 -2.04 -1.09
C PRO A 6 17.04 -3.00 -1.82
N GLN A 7 17.57 -4.11 -2.36
CA GLN A 7 16.79 -5.04 -3.19
C GLN A 7 15.50 -5.56 -2.51
N GLY A 8 15.53 -5.85 -1.21
CA GLY A 8 14.36 -6.29 -0.44
C GLY A 8 13.23 -5.23 -0.39
N PRO A 9 13.45 -4.07 0.24
CA PRO A 9 12.45 -3.00 0.35
C PRO A 9 12.01 -2.45 -1.00
N ALA A 10 12.91 -2.39 -1.99
CA ALA A 10 12.56 -1.97 -3.35
C ALA A 10 11.56 -2.93 -4.00
N SER A 11 11.73 -4.24 -3.81
CA SER A 11 10.81 -5.26 -4.32
C SER A 11 9.44 -5.15 -3.65
N VAL A 12 9.41 -5.00 -2.32
CA VAL A 12 8.17 -4.76 -1.55
C VAL A 12 7.44 -3.53 -2.09
N ALA A 13 8.13 -2.41 -2.27
CA ALA A 13 7.54 -1.18 -2.77
C ALA A 13 6.95 -1.33 -4.19
N ILE A 14 7.62 -2.06 -5.08
CA ILE A 14 7.14 -2.31 -6.45
C ILE A 14 5.89 -3.19 -6.41
N TYR A 15 5.90 -4.27 -5.63
CA TYR A 15 4.73 -5.15 -5.50
C TYR A 15 3.53 -4.43 -4.90
N ILE A 16 3.76 -3.61 -3.86
CA ILE A 16 2.70 -2.83 -3.23
C ILE A 16 2.13 -1.82 -4.20
N LEU A 17 2.95 -1.08 -4.94
CA LEU A 17 2.45 -0.18 -5.98
C LEU A 17 1.63 -0.93 -7.03
N ALA A 18 2.16 -2.03 -7.58
CA ALA A 18 1.50 -2.76 -8.66
C ALA A 18 0.16 -3.38 -8.23
N PHE A 19 0.13 -4.00 -7.05
CA PHE A 19 -1.06 -4.72 -6.58
C PHE A 19 -1.98 -3.84 -5.75
N ALA A 20 -1.47 -3.09 -4.78
CA ALA A 20 -2.31 -2.34 -3.86
C ALA A 20 -2.98 -1.13 -4.53
N ASP A 21 -2.24 -0.30 -5.28
CA ASP A 21 -2.84 0.84 -6.01
C ASP A 21 -3.81 0.34 -7.11
N GLY A 22 -3.35 -0.61 -7.93
CA GLY A 22 -4.13 -1.18 -9.04
C GLY A 22 -5.43 -1.84 -8.58
N LEU A 23 -5.36 -2.72 -7.57
CA LEU A 23 -6.54 -3.44 -7.06
C LEU A 23 -7.42 -2.55 -6.17
N SER A 24 -6.85 -1.65 -5.37
CA SER A 24 -7.64 -0.69 -4.57
C SER A 24 -8.48 0.22 -5.47
N SER A 25 -7.87 0.76 -6.53
CA SER A 25 -8.56 1.63 -7.50
C SER A 25 -9.61 0.86 -8.30
N LEU A 26 -9.30 -0.39 -8.70
CA LEU A 26 -10.25 -1.25 -9.40
C LEU A 26 -11.45 -1.61 -8.51
N VAL A 27 -11.21 -2.13 -7.31
CA VAL A 27 -12.27 -2.52 -6.35
C VAL A 27 -13.06 -1.29 -5.89
N GLY A 28 -12.37 -0.19 -5.60
CA GLY A 28 -13.01 1.07 -5.22
C GLY A 28 -13.92 1.67 -6.29
N LYS A 29 -13.63 1.43 -7.59
CA LYS A 29 -14.50 1.85 -8.71
C LYS A 29 -15.59 0.84 -9.06
N THR A 30 -15.30 -0.45 -8.95
CA THR A 30 -16.21 -1.53 -9.40
C THR A 30 -17.17 -2.00 -8.32
N ILE A 31 -16.70 -2.18 -7.09
CA ILE A 31 -17.48 -2.69 -5.96
C ILE A 31 -17.86 -1.58 -4.99
N GLY A 32 -17.06 -0.50 -4.94
CA GLY A 32 -17.12 0.57 -3.93
C GLY A 32 -18.47 1.21 -3.69
N ARG A 33 -19.32 0.52 -2.91
CA ARG A 33 -20.68 0.93 -2.55
C ARG A 33 -20.67 1.99 -1.45
N ILE A 34 -19.70 1.93 -0.54
CA ILE A 34 -19.57 2.84 0.60
C ILE A 34 -18.43 3.82 0.31
N ARG A 35 -18.79 4.96 -0.29
CA ARG A 35 -17.86 6.07 -0.48
C ARG A 35 -17.76 6.88 0.81
N LEU A 36 -16.56 6.97 1.37
CA LEU A 36 -16.31 7.78 2.57
C LEU A 36 -16.40 9.27 2.19
N PRO A 37 -17.34 10.04 2.78
CA PRO A 37 -17.50 11.47 2.47
C PRO A 37 -16.28 12.31 2.91
N LEU A 38 -15.49 11.80 3.86
CA LEU A 38 -14.28 12.46 4.36
C LEU A 38 -13.05 12.32 3.42
N THR A 39 -13.07 11.36 2.49
CA THR A 39 -11.87 10.94 1.72
C THR A 39 -11.97 11.27 0.22
N ARG A 40 -12.81 12.23 -0.18
CA ARG A 40 -12.96 12.65 -1.60
C ARG A 40 -13.19 11.49 -2.60
N GLY A 41 -13.93 10.47 -2.18
CA GLY A 41 -14.43 9.41 -3.07
C GLY A 41 -13.65 8.09 -3.06
N LYS A 42 -12.73 7.85 -2.10
CA LYS A 42 -12.22 6.50 -1.85
C LYS A 42 -13.24 5.63 -1.11
N SER A 43 -13.27 4.34 -1.48
CA SER A 43 -14.16 3.33 -0.91
C SER A 43 -13.49 2.63 0.26
N LEU A 44 -14.27 2.28 1.29
CA LEU A 44 -13.79 1.44 2.40
C LEU A 44 -13.23 0.11 1.88
N GLU A 45 -13.86 -0.46 0.85
CA GLU A 45 -13.43 -1.71 0.23
C GLU A 45 -12.06 -1.58 -0.44
N GLY A 46 -11.78 -0.42 -1.07
CA GLY A 46 -10.46 -0.15 -1.65
C GLY A 46 -9.36 -0.16 -0.59
N SER A 47 -9.59 0.47 0.56
CA SER A 47 -8.64 0.45 1.68
C SER A 47 -8.41 -0.95 2.25
N ILE A 48 -9.45 -1.80 2.32
CA ILE A 48 -9.33 -3.21 2.74
C ILE A 48 -8.51 -3.99 1.71
N THR A 49 -8.79 -3.81 0.42
CA THR A 49 -8.01 -4.43 -0.66
C THR A 49 -6.56 -3.98 -0.60
N CYS A 50 -6.29 -2.68 -0.42
CA CYS A 50 -4.95 -2.13 -0.26
C CYS A 50 -4.23 -2.78 0.93
N PHE A 51 -4.91 -2.98 2.07
CA PHE A 51 -4.32 -3.62 3.24
C PHE A 51 -3.89 -5.06 2.94
N ILE A 52 -4.77 -5.87 2.34
CA ILE A 52 -4.48 -7.27 2.00
C ILE A 52 -3.37 -7.36 0.94
N CYS A 53 -3.47 -6.55 -0.11
CA CYS A 53 -2.49 -6.50 -1.20
C CYS A 53 -1.13 -5.95 -0.75
N SER A 54 -1.06 -5.18 0.33
CA SER A 54 0.20 -4.71 0.91
C SER A 54 0.79 -5.72 1.89
N PHE A 55 -0.07 -6.42 2.64
CA PHE A 55 0.34 -7.40 3.64
C PHE A 55 0.96 -8.66 3.00
N LEU A 56 0.34 -9.22 1.96
CA LEU A 56 0.82 -10.45 1.30
C LEU A 56 2.28 -10.35 0.80
N PRO A 57 2.65 -9.40 -0.08
CA PRO A 57 4.01 -9.32 -0.60
C PRO A 57 5.03 -8.95 0.49
N SER A 58 4.65 -8.08 1.45
CA SER A 58 5.50 -7.76 2.60
C SER A 58 5.81 -9.00 3.43
N TYR A 59 4.80 -9.83 3.68
CA TYR A 59 4.94 -11.06 4.44
C TYR A 59 5.76 -12.11 3.69
N MET A 60 5.54 -12.26 2.39
CA MET A 60 6.30 -13.20 1.56
C MET A 60 7.79 -12.84 1.48
N ILE A 61 8.14 -11.56 1.47
CA ILE A 61 9.54 -11.11 1.40
C ILE A 61 10.19 -11.09 2.78
N SER A 62 9.51 -10.55 3.79
CA SER A 62 10.08 -10.36 5.12
C SER A 62 10.04 -11.62 5.99
N GLY A 63 9.02 -12.48 5.81
CA GLY A 63 8.71 -13.57 6.73
C GLY A 63 8.27 -13.13 8.13
N ARG A 64 8.25 -11.81 8.41
CA ARG A 64 7.90 -11.24 9.72
C ARG A 64 6.50 -10.64 9.67
N VAL A 65 5.58 -11.28 10.39
CA VAL A 65 4.18 -10.82 10.50
C VAL A 65 4.10 -9.39 11.04
N GLY A 66 4.88 -9.07 12.08
CA GLY A 66 4.85 -7.74 12.70
C GLY A 66 5.28 -6.62 11.76
N ALA A 67 6.37 -6.82 11.01
CA ALA A 67 6.84 -5.82 10.06
C ALA A 67 5.86 -5.63 8.90
N SER A 68 5.28 -6.74 8.42
CA SER A 68 4.31 -6.74 7.31
C SER A 68 3.01 -6.04 7.68
N LEU A 69 2.54 -6.18 8.93
CA LEU A 69 1.37 -5.45 9.43
C LEU A 69 1.61 -3.94 9.46
N VAL A 70 2.81 -3.50 9.90
CA VAL A 70 3.15 -2.08 9.94
C VAL A 70 3.18 -1.49 8.52
N ILE A 71 3.79 -2.19 7.57
CA ILE A 71 3.85 -1.75 6.17
C ILE A 71 2.44 -1.67 5.57
N ALA A 72 1.62 -2.71 5.78
CA ALA A 72 0.25 -2.74 5.30
C ALA A 72 -0.57 -1.59 5.89
N PHE A 73 -0.44 -1.35 7.20
CA PHE A 73 -1.15 -0.26 7.88
C PHE A 73 -0.74 1.12 7.34
N VAL A 74 0.57 1.38 7.20
CA VAL A 74 1.07 2.65 6.67
C VAL A 74 0.64 2.85 5.22
N SER A 75 0.72 1.80 4.40
CA SER A 75 0.29 1.85 3.00
C SER A 75 -1.21 2.13 2.90
N THR A 76 -2.04 1.49 3.73
CA THR A 76 -3.48 1.76 3.79
C THR A 76 -3.79 3.17 4.31
N LEU A 77 -3.00 3.73 5.22
CA LEU A 77 -3.17 5.12 5.66
C LEU A 77 -2.84 6.12 4.56
N VAL A 78 -1.76 5.89 3.82
CA VAL A 78 -1.39 6.70 2.65
C VAL A 78 -2.45 6.60 1.57
N GLU A 79 -2.92 5.38 1.28
CA GLU A 79 -4.03 5.17 0.36
C GLU A 79 -5.33 5.80 0.89
N ALA A 80 -5.61 5.77 2.18
CA ALA A 80 -6.78 6.44 2.75
C ALA A 80 -6.63 7.97 2.81
N ALA A 81 -5.46 8.52 2.49
CA ALA A 81 -5.28 9.96 2.40
C ALA A 81 -5.91 10.51 1.10
N PRO A 82 -6.42 11.76 1.09
CA PRO A 82 -7.02 12.38 -0.08
C PRO A 82 -5.95 12.88 -1.08
N THR A 83 -4.97 12.03 -1.40
CA THR A 83 -3.80 12.30 -2.26
C THR A 83 -3.95 11.66 -3.64
N LYS A 84 -5.14 11.77 -4.24
CA LYS A 84 -5.59 11.03 -5.44
C LYS A 84 -4.60 10.96 -6.62
N ASP A 85 -3.80 12.00 -6.84
CA ASP A 85 -2.83 12.05 -7.95
C ASP A 85 -1.40 11.64 -7.52
N TRP A 86 -1.14 11.61 -6.21
CA TRP A 86 0.18 11.37 -5.63
C TRP A 86 0.34 9.96 -5.05
N ASP A 87 -0.73 9.16 -4.98
CA ASP A 87 -0.71 7.81 -4.41
C ASP A 87 0.30 6.89 -5.12
N ASN A 88 0.45 7.03 -6.44
CA ASN A 88 1.46 6.29 -7.23
C ASN A 88 2.91 6.55 -6.82
N ILE A 89 3.19 7.67 -6.12
CA ILE A 89 4.52 8.01 -5.63
C ILE A 89 4.58 7.77 -4.12
N LEU A 90 3.59 8.27 -3.38
CA LEU A 90 3.53 8.20 -1.92
C LEU A 90 3.40 6.76 -1.41
N LEU A 91 2.58 5.92 -2.05
CA LEU A 91 2.33 4.55 -1.63
C LEU A 91 3.61 3.69 -1.65
N PRO A 92 4.34 3.57 -2.80
CA PRO A 92 5.60 2.84 -2.81
C PRO A 92 6.67 3.52 -1.95
N LEU A 93 6.68 4.85 -1.85
CA LEU A 93 7.64 5.57 -1.01
C LEU A 93 7.47 5.23 0.46
N ALA A 94 6.24 5.28 0.97
CA ALA A 94 5.92 4.96 2.35
C ALA A 94 6.13 3.48 2.64
N ALA A 95 5.72 2.59 1.72
CA ALA A 95 5.94 1.15 1.83
C ALA A 95 7.43 0.78 1.84
N GLY A 96 8.22 1.34 0.91
CA GLY A 96 9.66 1.12 0.83
C GLY A 96 10.40 1.70 2.04
N ALA A 97 10.04 2.90 2.48
CA ALA A 97 10.62 3.54 3.66
C ALA A 97 10.34 2.75 4.94
N THR A 98 9.11 2.29 5.13
CA THR A 98 8.75 1.46 6.29
C THR A 98 9.45 0.10 6.26
N ALA A 99 9.51 -0.56 5.10
CA ALA A 99 10.26 -1.79 4.94
C ALA A 99 11.76 -1.62 5.25
N MET A 100 12.36 -0.51 4.81
CA MET A 100 13.76 -0.19 5.10
C MET A 100 13.99 0.06 6.60
N VAL A 101 13.12 0.83 7.27
CA VAL A 101 13.22 1.09 8.71
C VAL A 101 13.07 -0.19 9.54
N LEU A 102 12.25 -1.12 9.06
CA LEU A 102 12.00 -2.41 9.72
C LEU A 102 13.10 -3.46 9.44
N GLY A 103 14.08 -3.14 8.59
CA GLY A 103 15.21 -4.01 8.26
C GLY A 103 14.80 -5.24 7.45
N ILE A 104 13.86 -5.06 6.52
CA ILE A 104 13.43 -6.08 5.55
C ILE A 104 14.35 -6.07 4.33
#